data_AF-A0A6A7GBM8-F1
#
_entry.id   AF-A0A6A7GBM8-F1
#
_cell.length_a   1.000
_cell.length_b   1.000
_cell.length_c   1.000
_cell.angle_alpha   90.00
_cell.angle_beta   90.00
_cell.angle_gamma   90.00
#
_symmetry.space_group_name_H-M   'P 1'
#
loop_
_entity.id
_entity.type
_entity.pdbx_description
1 polymer ?
#
loop_
_entity_poly.entity_id
_entity_poly.type
_entity_poly.pdbx_seq_one_letter_code
_entity_poly.pdbx_strand_id
1 'polypeptide(L)'
;VAIALMFFAFTSIIANYSYAETNLMFLQHKHSHGVNTLRVTVLGMIMFGATQSNEVIWALADVSMGLMAIVNLTAILLLSNEVVKLAKDYNQQLNAGKLPTFDRTKIPELDRKIEPGIWEKK
;
A
#
# COMPACT_ATOMS: atom_id res chain seq x y z
N VAL A 1 13.14 -18.48 -22.24
CA VAL A 1 13.00 -17.05 -21.85
C VAL A 1 11.58 -16.53 -22.07
N ALA A 2 11.01 -16.61 -23.27
CA ALA A 2 9.65 -16.10 -23.55
C ALA A 2 8.55 -16.68 -22.62
N ILE A 3 8.53 -18.00 -22.39
CA ILE A 3 7.54 -18.63 -21.49
C ILE A 3 7.68 -18.09 -20.05
N ALA A 4 8.91 -17.95 -19.55
CA ALA A 4 9.16 -17.40 -18.23
C ALA A 4 8.74 -15.93 -18.13
N LEU A 5 9.03 -15.13 -19.16
CA LEU A 5 8.59 -13.73 -19.24
C LEU A 5 7.07 -13.60 -19.27
N MET A 6 6.38 -14.50 -19.99
CA MET A 6 4.91 -14.54 -20.01
C MET A 6 4.33 -14.75 -18.60
N PHE A 7 4.83 -15.75 -17.87
CA PHE A 7 4.39 -15.98 -16.49
C PHE A 7 4.74 -14.82 -15.57
N PHE A 8 5.94 -14.26 -15.69
CA PHE A 8 6.37 -13.12 -14.89
C PHE A 8 5.50 -11.87 -15.13
N ALA A 9 5.22 -11.53 -16.39
CA ALA A 9 4.36 -10.40 -16.73
C ALA A 9 2.93 -10.64 -16.25
N PHE A 10 2.40 -11.85 -16.43
CA PHE A 10 1.05 -12.22 -16.00
C PHE A 10 0.87 -12.09 -14.47
N THR A 11 1.79 -12.66 -13.69
CA THR A 11 1.71 -12.57 -12.22
C THR A 11 1.89 -11.13 -11.75
N SER A 12 2.77 -10.36 -12.39
CA SER A 12 2.96 -8.93 -12.08
C SER A 12 1.70 -8.11 -12.34
N ILE A 13 1.01 -8.34 -13.45
CA ILE A 13 -0.26 -7.66 -13.76
C ILE A 13 -1.33 -8.00 -12.71
N ILE A 14 -1.47 -9.28 -12.34
CA ILE A 14 -2.45 -9.70 -11.33
C ILE A 14 -2.14 -9.07 -9.97
N ALA A 15 -0.87 -9.05 -9.56
CA ALA A 15 -0.47 -8.42 -8.31
C ALA A 15 -0.83 -6.92 -8.29
N ASN A 16 -0.51 -6.19 -9.37
CA ASN A 16 -0.87 -4.77 -9.49
C ASN A 16 -2.39 -4.54 -9.50
N TYR A 17 -3.16 -5.39 -10.19
CA TYR A 17 -4.63 -5.34 -10.14
C TYR A 17 -5.15 -5.54 -8.72
N SER A 18 -4.64 -6.53 -7.99
CA SER A 18 -5.06 -6.80 -6.61
C SER A 18 -4.76 -5.62 -5.68
N TYR A 19 -3.59 -5.00 -5.80
CA TYR A 19 -3.28 -3.77 -5.05
C TYR A 19 -4.26 -2.63 -5.37
N ALA A 20 -4.57 -2.43 -6.65
CA ALA A 20 -5.52 -1.40 -7.07
C ALA A 20 -6.94 -1.68 -6.57
N GLU A 21 -7.38 -2.95 -6.60
CA GLU A 21 -8.70 -3.36 -6.10
C GLU A 21 -8.81 -3.15 -4.59
N THR A 22 -7.80 -3.53 -3.80
CA THR A 22 -7.77 -3.27 -2.35
C THR A 22 -7.78 -1.77 -2.05
N ASN A 23 -6.98 -0.97 -2.74
CA ASN A 23 -6.96 0.49 -2.56
C ASN A 23 -8.32 1.12 -2.92
N LEU A 24 -8.95 0.64 -3.99
CA LEU A 24 -10.26 1.11 -4.41
C LEU A 24 -11.36 0.75 -3.40
N MET A 25 -11.33 -0.48 -2.86
CA MET A 25 -12.25 -0.91 -1.82
C MET A 25 -12.11 -0.07 -0.54
N PHE A 26 -10.88 0.30 -0.17
CA PHE A 26 -10.61 1.19 0.94
C PHE A 26 -11.18 2.61 0.70
N LEU A 27 -11.01 3.16 -0.50
CA LEU A 27 -11.48 4.51 -0.84
C LEU A 27 -13.00 4.59 -0.99
N GLN A 28 -13.63 3.64 -1.68
CA GLN A 28 -15.05 3.72 -2.09
C GLN A 28 -16.06 3.15 -1.10
N HIS A 29 -15.65 2.69 0.10
CA HIS A 29 -16.56 2.28 1.18
C HIS A 29 -17.82 1.51 0.70
N LYS A 30 -17.62 0.43 -0.08
CA LYS A 30 -18.65 -0.51 -0.58
C LYS A 30 -19.47 -0.14 -1.82
N HIS A 31 -19.06 0.81 -2.67
CA HIS A 31 -19.69 0.93 -4.00
C HIS A 31 -19.27 -0.22 -4.95
N SER A 32 -20.20 -1.15 -5.19
CA SER A 32 -20.00 -2.36 -6.02
C SER A 32 -19.53 -2.08 -7.46
N HIS A 33 -19.86 -0.90 -8.00
CA HIS A 33 -19.54 -0.56 -9.40
C HIS A 33 -18.06 -0.20 -9.65
N GLY A 34 -17.31 0.23 -8.64
CA GLY A 34 -15.92 0.65 -8.81
C GLY A 34 -14.99 -0.47 -9.28
N VAL A 35 -15.19 -1.68 -8.74
CA VAL A 35 -14.36 -2.85 -9.08
C VAL A 35 -14.54 -3.25 -10.53
N ASN A 36 -15.76 -3.21 -11.06
CA ASN A 36 -16.01 -3.57 -12.45
C ASN A 36 -15.39 -2.55 -13.42
N THR A 37 -15.47 -1.25 -13.10
CA THR A 37 -14.80 -0.20 -13.87
C THR A 37 -13.28 -0.38 -13.86
N LEU A 38 -12.68 -0.76 -12.72
CA LEU A 38 -11.26 -1.06 -12.61
C LEU A 38 -10.86 -2.21 -13.53
N ARG A 39 -11.62 -3.31 -13.55
CA ARG A 39 -11.36 -4.47 -14.43
C ARG A 39 -11.34 -4.07 -15.90
N VAL A 40 -12.37 -3.34 -16.35
CA VAL A 40 -12.46 -2.87 -17.74
C VAL A 40 -11.29 -1.95 -18.09
N THR A 41 -10.92 -1.05 -17.18
CA THR A 41 -9.80 -0.11 -17.38
C THR A 41 -8.46 -0.85 -17.47
N VAL A 42 -8.20 -1.81 -16.58
CA VAL A 42 -6.96 -2.61 -16.58
C VAL A 42 -6.85 -3.44 -17.85
N LEU A 43 -7.93 -4.10 -18.28
CA LEU A 43 -7.94 -4.84 -19.56
C LEU A 43 -7.65 -3.92 -20.75
N GLY A 44 -8.25 -2.72 -20.77
CA GLY A 44 -7.97 -1.69 -21.78
C GLY A 44 -6.50 -1.25 -21.78
N MET A 45 -5.93 -1.02 -20.60
CA MET A 45 -4.51 -0.64 -20.44
C MET A 45 -3.55 -1.76 -20.86
N ILE A 46 -3.88 -3.03 -20.64
CA ILE A 46 -3.07 -4.17 -21.11
C ILE A 46 -3.04 -4.21 -22.64
N MET A 47 -4.20 -4.07 -23.30
CA MET A 47 -4.28 -4.03 -24.75
C MET A 47 -3.55 -2.82 -25.34
N PHE A 48 -3.72 -1.66 -24.71
CA PHE A 48 -2.98 -0.45 -25.08
C PHE A 48 -1.48 -0.67 -24.92
N GLY A 49 -1.03 -1.16 -23.77
CA GLY A 49 0.37 -1.42 -23.46
C GLY A 49 1.06 -2.38 -24.42
N ALA A 50 0.32 -3.39 -24.92
CA ALA A 50 0.84 -4.33 -25.90
C ALA A 50 1.06 -3.74 -27.31
N THR A 51 0.45 -2.59 -27.62
CA THR A 51 0.51 -1.95 -28.96
C THR A 51 1.36 -0.68 -28.99
N GLN A 52 1.71 -0.12 -27.83
CA GLN A 52 2.53 1.10 -27.76
C GLN A 52 4.03 0.82 -27.85
N SER A 53 4.78 1.88 -28.14
CA SER A 53 6.24 1.83 -28.10
C SER A 53 6.75 1.72 -26.66
N ASN A 54 7.91 1.10 -26.51
CA ASN A 54 8.58 0.91 -25.23
C ASN A 54 8.76 2.26 -24.49
N GLU A 55 9.20 3.30 -25.19
CA GLU A 55 9.43 4.64 -24.62
C GLU A 55 8.17 5.23 -23.95
N VAL A 56 7.01 5.11 -24.59
CA VAL A 56 5.75 5.64 -24.06
C VAL A 56 5.34 4.90 -22.79
N ILE A 57 5.50 3.57 -22.76
CA ILE A 57 5.12 2.75 -21.61
C ILE A 57 6.02 3.00 -20.41
N TRP A 58 7.34 3.11 -20.63
CA TRP A 58 8.25 3.47 -19.55
C TRP A 58 8.00 4.89 -19.04
N ALA A 59 7.79 5.86 -19.92
CA ALA A 59 7.47 7.23 -19.49
C ALA A 59 6.19 7.29 -18.65
N LEU A 60 5.13 6.55 -19.03
CA LEU A 60 3.90 6.47 -18.26
C LEU A 60 4.11 5.78 -16.91
N ALA A 61 4.91 4.71 -16.88
CA ALA A 61 5.27 4.00 -15.66
C ALA A 61 6.05 4.91 -14.69
N ASP A 62 7.03 5.67 -15.20
CA ASP A 62 7.85 6.57 -14.39
C ASP A 62 7.03 7.70 -13.77
N VAL A 63 6.13 8.32 -14.54
CA VAL A 63 5.21 9.36 -14.03
C VAL A 63 4.29 8.79 -12.96
N SER A 64 3.72 7.60 -13.20
CA SER A 64 2.82 6.93 -12.25
C SER A 64 3.55 6.54 -10.95
N MET A 65 4.77 6.01 -11.07
CA MET A 65 5.63 5.67 -9.94
C MET A 65 6.03 6.91 -9.15
N GLY A 66 6.37 8.01 -9.84
CA GLY A 66 6.68 9.29 -9.21
C GLY A 66 5.51 9.82 -8.38
N LEU A 67 4.28 9.79 -8.93
CA LEU A 67 3.09 10.21 -8.20
C LEU A 67 2.83 9.33 -6.97
N MET A 68 2.92 8.00 -7.13
CA MET A 68 2.76 7.05 -6.01
C MET A 68 3.80 7.28 -4.91
N ALA A 69 5.07 7.50 -5.30
CA ALA A 69 6.16 7.79 -4.37
C ALA A 69 5.90 9.08 -3.60
N ILE A 70 5.49 10.16 -4.27
CA ILE A 70 5.20 11.44 -3.61
C ILE A 70 4.09 11.27 -2.56
N VAL A 71 2.99 10.60 -2.89
CA VAL A 71 1.88 10.37 -1.96
C VAL A 71 2.33 9.54 -0.75
N ASN A 72 3.00 8.41 -1.00
CA ASN A 72 3.42 7.50 0.06
C ASN A 72 4.51 8.11 0.95
N LEU A 73 5.48 8.81 0.38
CA LEU A 73 6.53 9.49 1.14
C LEU A 73 5.93 10.62 1.98
N THR A 74 4.99 11.40 1.45
CA THR A 74 4.29 12.43 2.22
C THR A 74 3.56 11.82 3.42
N ALA A 75 2.86 10.70 3.22
CA ALA A 75 2.20 9.99 4.33
C ALA A 75 3.21 9.49 5.38
N ILE A 76 4.33 8.89 4.96
CA ILE A 76 5.39 8.43 5.87
C ILE A 76 6.00 9.59 6.66
N LEU A 77 6.24 10.74 6.01
CA LEU A 77 6.77 11.93 6.68
C LEU A 77 5.80 12.46 7.74
N LEU A 78 4.50 12.50 7.45
CA LEU A 78 3.47 12.90 8.41
C LEU A 78 3.35 11.94 9.59
N LEU A 79 3.57 10.63 9.37
CA LEU A 79 3.54 9.58 10.39
C LEU A 79 4.90 9.36 11.08
N SER A 80 5.96 10.05 10.64
CA SER A 80 7.33 9.76 11.05
C SER A 80 7.52 9.92 12.56
N ASN A 81 6.88 10.93 13.15
CA ASN A 81 6.96 11.19 14.59
C ASN A 81 6.37 10.03 15.40
N GLU A 82 5.19 9.55 15.02
CA GLU A 82 4.50 8.42 15.64
C GLU A 82 5.31 7.13 15.49
N VAL A 83 5.82 6.85 14.29
CA VAL A 83 6.63 5.64 14.02
C VAL A 83 7.91 5.64 14.83
N VAL A 84 8.61 6.78 14.96
CA VAL A 84 9.83 6.87 15.77
C VAL A 84 9.54 6.62 17.26
N LYS A 85 8.43 7.17 17.80
CA LYS A 85 8.02 6.93 19.20
C LYS A 85 7.71 5.44 19.44
N LEU A 86 6.94 4.82 18.55
CA LEU A 86 6.62 3.39 18.57
C LEU A 86 7.88 2.52 18.48
N ALA A 87 8.76 2.80 17.52
CA ALA A 87 10.00 2.06 17.32
C ALA A 87 10.93 2.19 18.53
N LYS A 88 10.97 3.35 19.19
CA LYS A 88 11.75 3.55 20.41
C LYS A 88 11.21 2.70 21.56
N ASP A 89 9.90 2.68 21.81
CA ASP A 89 9.30 1.81 22.84
C ASP A 89 9.53 0.33 22.52
N TYR A 90 9.34 -0.08 21.26
CA TYR A 90 9.63 -1.44 20.80
C TYR A 90 11.09 -1.85 21.07
N ASN A 91 12.05 -1.02 20.68
CA ASN A 91 13.48 -1.28 20.87
C ASN A 91 13.87 -1.27 22.36
N GLN A 92 13.25 -0.42 23.19
CA GLN A 92 13.46 -0.44 24.63
C GLN A 92 12.98 -1.74 25.27
N GLN A 93 11.83 -2.26 24.85
CA GLN A 93 11.32 -3.54 25.34
C GLN A 93 12.22 -4.71 24.90
N LEU A 94 12.66 -4.69 23.65
CA LEU A 94 13.57 -5.69 23.10
C LEU A 94 14.92 -5.70 23.84
N ASN A 95 15.52 -4.53 24.06
CA ASN A 95 16.78 -4.37 24.80
C ASN A 95 16.66 -4.78 26.28
N ALA A 96 15.46 -4.67 26.84
CA ALA A 96 15.16 -5.14 28.20
C ALA A 96 14.91 -6.66 28.27
N GLY A 97 15.09 -7.40 27.17
CA GLY A 97 14.85 -8.84 27.08
C GLY A 97 13.37 -9.22 27.22
N LYS A 98 12.45 -8.26 27.07
CA LYS A 98 11.00 -8.51 27.14
C LYS A 98 10.48 -8.82 25.74
N LEU A 99 9.42 -9.63 25.68
CA LEU A 99 8.63 -9.76 24.46
C LEU A 99 7.98 -8.39 24.16
N PRO A 100 8.28 -7.75 23.03
CA PRO A 100 7.73 -6.44 22.72
C PRO A 100 6.21 -6.51 22.59
N THR A 101 5.50 -5.72 23.39
CA THR A 101 4.05 -5.59 23.35
C THR A 101 3.67 -4.14 23.18
N PHE A 102 2.73 -3.88 22.28
CA PHE A 102 2.22 -2.53 22.09
C PHE A 102 1.24 -2.19 23.22
N ASP A 103 1.53 -1.12 23.97
CA ASP A 103 0.67 -0.61 25.04
C ASP A 103 0.17 0.79 24.68
N ARG A 104 -1.12 0.89 24.37
CA ARG A 104 -1.78 2.13 23.92
C ARG A 104 -1.66 3.26 24.95
N THR A 105 -1.68 2.91 26.24
CA THR A 105 -1.65 3.88 27.35
C THR A 105 -0.31 4.63 27.48
N LYS A 106 0.77 4.08 26.92
CA LYS A 106 2.11 4.69 26.97
C LYS A 106 2.28 5.84 25.97
N ILE A 107 1.42 5.93 24.95
CA ILE A 107 1.49 6.97 23.91
C ILE A 107 0.10 7.61 23.75
N PRO A 108 -0.26 8.59 24.61
CA PRO A 108 -1.60 9.18 24.65
C PRO A 108 -2.05 9.85 23.35
N GLU A 109 -1.10 10.38 22.58
CA GLU A 109 -1.35 10.99 21.27
C GLU A 109 -1.81 9.97 20.22
N LEU A 110 -1.30 8.74 20.30
CA LEU A 110 -1.63 7.66 19.39
C LEU A 110 -2.95 7.01 19.79
N ASP A 111 -3.21 6.88 21.10
CA ASP A 111 -4.47 6.34 21.63
C ASP A 111 -5.70 7.11 21.10
N ARG A 112 -5.61 8.44 21.02
CA ARG A 112 -6.66 9.31 20.45
C ARG A 112 -6.94 9.10 18.95
N LYS A 113 -5.99 8.52 18.20
CA LYS A 113 -6.08 8.32 16.75
C LYS A 113 -6.52 6.92 16.36
N ILE A 114 -6.51 5.95 17.29
CA ILE A 114 -6.88 4.57 16.98
C ILE A 114 -8.40 4.40 17.15
N GLU A 115 -9.02 3.64 16.26
CA GLU A 115 -10.45 3.31 16.37
C GLU A 115 -10.76 2.56 17.70
N PRO A 116 -11.92 2.85 18.32
CA PRO A 116 -12.37 2.14 19.52
C PRO A 116 -12.56 0.64 19.21
N GLY A 117 -12.17 -0.24 20.13
CA GLY A 117 -12.22 -1.70 19.96
C GLY A 117 -10.97 -2.38 19.37
N ILE A 118 -9.97 -1.63 18.89
CA ILE A 118 -8.71 -2.17 18.33
C ILE A 118 -7.62 -2.22 19.41
N TRP A 119 -7.01 -3.38 19.70
CA TRP A 119 -5.92 -3.53 20.70
C TRP A 119 -6.33 -3.20 22.15
N GLU A 120 -7.59 -3.46 22.52
CA GLU A 120 -7.99 -3.40 23.93
C GLU A 120 -7.28 -4.50 24.73
N LYS A 121 -6.65 -4.13 25.84
CA LYS A 121 -6.13 -5.12 26.80
C LYS A 121 -7.34 -5.85 27.39
N LYS A 122 -7.42 -7.15 27.13
CA LYS A 122 -8.29 -8.08 27.87
C LYS A 122 -7.97 -8.05 29.36
#